data_AF-A0A538HBB4-F1
#
_entry.id   AF-A0A538HBB4-F1
#
_cell.length_a   1.000
_cell.length_b   1.000
_cell.length_c   1.000
_cell.angle_alpha   90.00
_cell.angle_beta   90.00
_cell.angle_gamma   90.00
#
_symmetry.space_group_name_H-M   'P 1'
#
loop_
_entity.id
_entity.type
_entity.pdbx_description
1 polymer ?
#
loop_
_entity_poly.entity_id
_entity_poly.type
_entity_poly.pdbx_seq_one_letter_code
_entity_poly.pdbx_strand_id
1 'polypeptide(L)'
;MPVLLTVAALGVLGVVTLVSRAAAPKPMSGKQLGAIASAPRVSAGEAAAVREPRRGKPTEPAPQAAITAHARTTIAGEVWKIVSYRAESGALCAGVTWPGEGQEMGCATEEEWFARGPVAVSIAARQAHGQTVNWQNVVLSGLVDLSHVQKLELVSTDCSKREIRLDSGGFFLDVTSPGSIAQGAWPYQLLGEDETGQVIQRIDVEPEPPDTAQARVAGIQAPAARAACT
;
A
#
# COMPACT_ATOMS: atom_id res chain seq x y z
N MET A 1 64.03 -14.54 32.65
CA MET A 1 63.09 -15.45 31.96
C MET A 1 62.58 -16.46 32.97
N PRO A 2 61.35 -17.01 32.89
CA PRO A 2 60.33 -16.90 31.82
C PRO A 2 58.90 -16.52 32.35
N VAL A 3 58.04 -15.83 31.57
CA VAL A 3 56.95 -16.29 30.63
C VAL A 3 55.56 -16.24 31.30
N LEU A 4 54.67 -15.29 30.98
CA LEU A 4 53.68 -15.24 29.88
C LEU A 4 52.65 -16.37 29.90
N LEU A 5 51.35 -16.06 30.10
CA LEU A 5 50.29 -16.29 29.10
C LEU A 5 48.89 -15.93 29.61
N THR A 6 48.28 -15.03 28.84
CA THR A 6 46.86 -14.66 28.74
C THR A 6 45.91 -15.83 28.54
N VAL A 7 44.72 -15.76 29.15
CA VAL A 7 43.49 -16.26 28.53
C VAL A 7 42.41 -15.19 28.68
N ALA A 8 42.08 -14.56 27.56
CA ALA A 8 40.92 -13.70 27.40
C ALA A 8 39.66 -14.58 27.33
N ALA A 9 38.71 -14.37 28.24
CA ALA A 9 37.40 -14.98 28.18
C ALA A 9 36.51 -14.16 27.23
N LEU A 10 36.38 -14.65 26.00
CA LEU A 10 35.36 -14.24 25.03
C LEU A 10 33.99 -14.75 25.53
N GLY A 11 33.28 -13.90 26.28
CA GLY A 11 31.86 -14.05 26.53
C GLY A 11 31.09 -13.66 25.27
N VAL A 12 30.85 -14.61 24.38
CA VAL A 12 29.90 -14.45 23.27
C VAL A 12 28.51 -14.30 23.89
N LEU A 13 28.02 -13.06 23.98
CA LEU A 13 26.61 -12.78 24.25
C LEU A 13 25.80 -13.42 23.12
N GLY A 14 25.17 -14.54 23.43
CA GLY A 14 24.18 -15.16 22.57
C GLY A 14 23.06 -14.15 22.30
N VAL A 15 22.96 -13.73 21.04
CA VAL A 15 21.81 -13.00 20.53
C VAL A 15 20.62 -13.95 20.65
N VAL A 16 19.81 -13.74 21.70
CA VAL A 16 18.49 -14.34 21.81
C VAL A 16 17.66 -13.68 20.72
N THR A 17 17.58 -14.33 19.57
CA THR A 17 16.59 -14.04 18.54
C THR A 17 15.21 -14.30 19.14
N LEU A 18 14.59 -13.25 19.67
CA LEU A 18 13.16 -13.18 19.89
C LEU A 18 12.50 -13.29 18.51
N VAL A 19 12.28 -14.53 18.08
CA VAL A 19 11.33 -14.84 17.01
C VAL A 19 9.97 -14.53 17.61
N SER A 20 9.52 -13.28 17.45
CA SER A 20 8.13 -12.90 17.70
C SER A 20 7.28 -13.82 16.85
N ARG A 21 6.70 -14.86 17.46
CA ARG A 21 5.58 -15.59 16.89
C ARG A 21 4.50 -14.53 16.68
N ALA A 22 4.36 -14.07 15.44
CA ALA A 22 3.17 -13.36 15.01
C ALA A 22 1.99 -14.22 15.47
N ALA A 23 1.10 -13.64 16.27
CA ALA A 23 -0.09 -14.34 16.72
C ALA A 23 -0.78 -14.94 15.49
N ALA A 24 -1.19 -16.20 15.59
CA ALA A 24 -1.94 -16.83 14.51
C ALA A 24 -3.13 -15.90 14.13
N PRO A 25 -3.35 -15.65 12.83
CA PRO A 25 -4.41 -14.74 12.40
C PRO A 25 -5.74 -15.19 13.00
N LYS A 26 -6.47 -14.24 13.57
CA LYS A 26 -7.75 -14.53 14.21
C LYS A 26 -8.74 -14.87 13.08
N PRO A 27 -9.41 -16.04 13.12
CA PRO A 27 -10.38 -16.38 12.10
C PRO A 27 -11.50 -15.34 12.07
N MET A 28 -11.92 -14.94 10.87
CA MET A 28 -13.00 -13.98 10.69
C MET A 28 -14.32 -14.56 11.25
N SER A 29 -15.10 -13.72 11.93
CA SER A 29 -16.44 -14.15 12.36
C SER A 29 -17.41 -14.19 11.17
N GLY A 30 -18.42 -15.05 11.24
CA GLY A 30 -19.48 -15.14 10.21
C GLY A 30 -20.21 -13.81 9.96
N LYS A 31 -20.34 -12.96 10.99
CA LYS A 31 -20.93 -11.62 10.86
C LYS A 31 -20.05 -10.68 10.02
N GLN A 32 -18.74 -10.74 10.21
CA GLN A 32 -17.78 -9.94 9.42
C GLN A 32 -17.75 -10.41 7.96
N LEU A 33 -17.81 -11.72 7.73
CA LEU A 33 -17.90 -12.27 6.37
C LEU A 33 -19.16 -11.79 5.63
N GLY A 34 -20.32 -11.80 6.29
CA GLY A 34 -21.57 -11.30 5.72
C GLY A 34 -21.52 -9.80 5.36
N ALA A 35 -20.89 -8.98 6.20
CA ALA A 35 -20.71 -7.56 5.93
C ALA A 35 -19.80 -7.31 4.72
N ILE A 36 -18.66 -7.99 4.63
CA ILE A 36 -17.72 -7.88 3.50
C ILE A 36 -18.38 -8.34 2.19
N ALA A 37 -19.16 -9.42 2.23
CA ALA A 37 -19.83 -9.95 1.05
C ALA A 37 -20.91 -9.02 0.50
N SER A 38 -21.57 -8.25 1.37
CA SER A 38 -22.66 -7.35 1.00
C SER A 38 -22.19 -5.96 0.55
N ALA A 39 -20.93 -5.61 0.82
CA ALA A 39 -20.38 -4.31 0.45
C ALA A 39 -20.20 -4.16 -1.07
N PRO A 40 -20.40 -2.95 -1.63
CA PRO A 40 -20.10 -2.65 -3.03
C PRO A 40 -18.66 -3.06 -3.38
N ARG A 41 -18.51 -3.84 -4.46
CA ARG A 41 -17.22 -4.34 -4.95
C ARG A 41 -16.83 -3.58 -6.21
N VAL A 42 -15.61 -3.06 -6.22
CA VAL A 42 -14.98 -2.49 -7.41
C VAL A 42 -13.60 -3.12 -7.61
N SER A 43 -13.17 -3.31 -8.86
CA SER A 43 -11.81 -3.77 -9.17
C SER A 43 -10.77 -2.70 -8.86
N ALA A 44 -9.49 -3.07 -8.78
CA ALA A 44 -8.37 -2.12 -8.67
C ALA A 44 -8.38 -1.08 -9.80
N GLY A 45 -8.66 -1.49 -11.03
CA GLY A 45 -8.71 -0.58 -12.19
C GLY A 45 -9.91 0.38 -12.14
N GLU A 46 -11.00 -0.04 -11.50
CA GLU A 46 -12.14 0.82 -11.21
C GLU A 46 -11.85 1.70 -9.98
N ALA A 47 -11.23 1.21 -8.93
CA ALA A 47 -10.89 2.04 -7.77
C ALA A 47 -9.69 2.97 -8.01
N ALA A 48 -8.91 2.70 -9.07
CA ALA A 48 -7.74 3.44 -9.48
C ALA A 48 -8.08 4.91 -9.68
N ALA A 49 -7.49 5.76 -8.86
CA ALA A 49 -7.44 7.18 -9.15
C ALA A 49 -6.63 7.39 -10.44
N VAL A 50 -7.28 8.01 -11.43
CA VAL A 50 -6.73 8.61 -12.65
C VAL A 50 -5.32 8.07 -13.01
N ARG A 51 -5.26 6.88 -13.63
CA ARG A 51 -4.03 6.39 -14.27
C ARG A 51 -3.63 7.39 -15.34
N GLU A 52 -2.50 8.05 -15.13
CA GLU A 52 -1.93 9.11 -15.96
C GLU A 52 -2.79 10.38 -16.09
N PRO A 53 -2.15 11.56 -16.21
CA PRO A 53 -2.90 12.78 -16.45
C PRO A 53 -3.71 12.57 -17.73
N ARG A 54 -5.03 12.78 -17.66
CA ARG A 54 -5.73 13.29 -18.84
C ARG A 54 -4.87 14.47 -19.31
N ARG A 55 -4.13 14.27 -20.41
CA ARG A 55 -3.49 15.35 -21.17
C ARG A 55 -4.48 16.51 -21.18
N GLY A 56 -4.24 17.57 -20.40
CA GLY A 56 -5.08 18.75 -20.45
C GLY A 56 -5.36 19.51 -19.14
N LYS A 57 -5.18 18.95 -17.93
CA LYS A 57 -5.33 19.78 -16.72
C LYS A 57 -3.98 20.42 -16.34
N PRO A 58 -3.93 21.75 -16.15
CA PRO A 58 -2.72 22.41 -15.64
C PRO A 58 -2.31 21.81 -14.31
N THR A 59 -1.10 21.25 -14.26
CA THR A 59 -0.46 20.72 -13.05
C THR A 59 0.40 21.80 -12.36
N GLU A 60 0.36 23.03 -12.86
CA GLU A 60 1.09 24.15 -12.27
C GLU A 60 0.58 24.36 -10.84
N PRO A 61 1.46 24.29 -9.82
CA PRO A 61 1.08 24.62 -8.45
C PRO A 61 0.54 26.04 -8.41
N ALA A 62 -0.50 26.29 -7.61
CA ALA A 62 -0.95 27.66 -7.39
C ALA A 62 0.22 28.56 -6.90
N PRO A 63 0.21 29.88 -7.15
CA PRO A 63 1.33 30.78 -6.83
C PRO A 63 1.81 30.76 -5.36
N GLN A 64 1.00 30.20 -4.44
CA GLN A 64 1.32 30.02 -3.02
C GLN A 64 1.14 28.58 -2.54
N ALA A 65 1.07 27.62 -3.46
CA ALA A 65 0.88 26.21 -3.12
C ALA A 65 2.14 25.68 -2.42
N ALA A 66 2.01 25.34 -1.13
CA ALA A 66 3.00 24.55 -0.43
C ALA A 66 2.77 23.07 -0.74
N ILE A 67 3.83 22.36 -1.15
CA ILE A 67 3.80 20.91 -1.23
C ILE A 67 3.74 20.37 0.19
N THR A 68 2.64 19.69 0.51
CA THR A 68 2.43 19.06 1.80
C THR A 68 2.91 17.62 1.72
N ALA A 69 3.76 17.21 2.66
CA ALA A 69 4.10 15.80 2.85
C ALA A 69 3.11 15.17 3.82
N HIS A 70 2.52 14.07 3.39
CA HIS A 70 1.51 13.30 4.11
C HIS A 70 2.13 12.01 4.66
N ALA A 71 1.30 10.98 4.89
CA ALA A 71 1.68 9.64 5.30
C ALA A 71 3.07 9.22 4.75
N ARG A 72 3.96 8.85 5.67
CA ARG A 72 5.34 8.41 5.41
C ARG A 72 5.55 7.02 5.99
N THR A 73 6.18 6.14 5.24
CA THR A 73 6.67 4.86 5.74
C THR A 73 8.14 4.62 5.35
N THR A 74 8.81 3.70 6.03
CA THR A 74 10.18 3.30 5.72
C THR A 74 10.26 1.79 5.60
N ILE A 75 10.62 1.30 4.42
CA ILE A 75 10.71 -0.13 4.12
C ILE A 75 12.12 -0.39 3.57
N ALA A 76 12.84 -1.34 4.16
CA ALA A 76 14.21 -1.68 3.78
C ALA A 76 15.17 -0.46 3.73
N GLY A 77 14.96 0.53 4.59
CA GLY A 77 15.76 1.77 4.63
C GLY A 77 15.33 2.84 3.61
N GLU A 78 14.37 2.54 2.74
CA GLU A 78 13.84 3.47 1.75
C GLU A 78 12.63 4.22 2.29
N VAL A 79 12.57 5.54 2.07
CA VAL A 79 11.50 6.41 2.58
C VAL A 79 10.45 6.65 1.52
N TRP A 80 9.26 6.13 1.75
CA TRP A 80 8.08 6.33 0.93
C TRP A 80 7.21 7.42 1.56
N LYS A 81 6.64 8.30 0.75
CA LYS A 81 5.72 9.33 1.23
C LYS A 81 4.68 9.68 0.18
N ILE A 82 3.51 10.11 0.64
CA ILE A 82 2.56 10.84 -0.18
C ILE A 82 2.86 12.32 -0.10
N VAL A 83 2.69 13.00 -1.21
CA VAL A 83 2.71 14.46 -1.24
C VAL A 83 1.49 14.98 -1.99
N SER A 84 1.03 16.15 -1.60
CA SER A 84 -0.07 16.82 -2.30
C SER A 84 0.12 18.33 -2.37
N TYR A 85 -0.59 18.96 -3.30
CA TYR A 85 -0.74 20.40 -3.39
C TYR A 85 -2.03 20.74 -4.14
N ARG A 86 -2.44 22.01 -4.12
CA ARG A 86 -3.54 22.52 -4.94
C ARG A 86 -2.98 23.18 -6.20
N ALA A 87 -3.43 22.73 -7.37
CA ALA A 87 -3.12 23.38 -8.64
C ALA A 87 -3.82 24.74 -8.74
N GLU A 88 -3.40 25.59 -9.68
CA GLU A 88 -4.06 26.87 -9.97
C GLU A 88 -5.57 26.74 -10.25
N SER A 89 -5.97 25.62 -10.86
CA SER A 89 -7.38 25.29 -11.13
C SER A 89 -8.21 24.94 -9.89
N GLY A 90 -7.57 24.81 -8.71
CA GLY A 90 -8.19 24.32 -7.47
C GLY A 90 -8.20 22.78 -7.34
N ALA A 91 -7.81 22.05 -8.39
CA ALA A 91 -7.70 20.59 -8.35
C ALA A 91 -6.70 20.13 -7.27
N LEU A 92 -7.01 19.01 -6.60
CA LEU A 92 -6.08 18.35 -5.70
C LEU A 92 -5.11 17.52 -6.55
N CYS A 93 -3.83 17.87 -6.48
CA CYS A 93 -2.75 17.05 -6.99
C CYS A 93 -2.16 16.23 -5.85
N ALA A 94 -2.10 14.92 -5.99
CA ALA A 94 -1.57 14.01 -4.99
C ALA A 94 -0.84 12.82 -5.64
N GLY A 95 0.07 12.20 -4.90
CA GLY A 95 0.78 11.03 -5.37
C GLY A 95 1.98 10.64 -4.53
N VAL A 96 2.72 9.63 -4.98
CA VAL A 96 3.75 8.94 -4.20
C VAL A 96 5.14 9.35 -4.63
N THR A 97 6.01 9.57 -3.65
CA THR A 97 7.46 9.61 -3.88
C THR A 97 8.02 8.18 -3.84
N TRP A 98 8.56 7.74 -4.97
CA TRP A 98 9.23 6.47 -5.18
C TRP A 98 10.73 6.61 -4.90
N PRO A 99 11.27 5.90 -3.89
CA PRO A 99 12.69 5.98 -3.53
C PRO A 99 13.61 5.67 -4.71
N GLY A 100 14.44 6.64 -5.10
CA GLY A 100 15.38 6.53 -6.22
C GLY A 100 14.76 6.67 -7.61
N GLU A 101 13.44 6.78 -7.74
CA GLU A 101 12.74 6.85 -9.04
C GLU A 101 11.99 8.16 -9.26
N GLY A 102 11.77 8.95 -8.20
CA GLY A 102 11.16 10.27 -8.29
C GLY A 102 9.75 10.28 -7.72
N GLN A 103 8.84 11.01 -8.38
CA GLN A 103 7.51 11.26 -7.85
C GLN A 103 6.47 11.07 -8.96
N GLU A 104 5.46 10.26 -8.66
CA GLU A 104 4.29 10.07 -9.51
C GLU A 104 3.14 10.91 -8.93
N MET A 105 2.41 11.64 -9.78
CA MET A 105 1.35 12.56 -9.35
C MET A 105 0.15 12.50 -10.30
N GLY A 106 -1.06 12.53 -9.73
CA GLY A 106 -2.30 12.77 -10.44
C GLY A 106 -3.03 14.00 -9.87
N CYS A 107 -3.76 14.72 -10.72
CA CYS A 107 -4.57 15.88 -10.32
C CYS A 107 -6.03 15.67 -10.71
N ALA A 108 -6.94 15.86 -9.76
CA ALA A 108 -8.38 15.75 -10.00
C ALA A 108 -9.18 16.63 -9.02
N THR A 109 -10.44 16.93 -9.37
CA THR A 109 -11.38 17.52 -8.41
C THR A 109 -11.79 16.47 -7.37
N GLU A 110 -12.35 16.91 -6.24
CA GLU A 110 -12.83 16.00 -5.20
C GLU A 110 -13.91 15.03 -5.73
N GLU A 111 -14.86 15.55 -6.52
CA GLU A 111 -15.85 14.74 -7.24
C GLU A 111 -15.19 13.68 -8.13
N GLU A 112 -14.12 14.02 -8.84
CA GLU A 112 -13.41 13.07 -9.70
C GLU A 112 -12.63 12.02 -8.89
N TRP A 113 -12.02 12.40 -7.76
CA TRP A 113 -11.34 11.47 -6.86
C TRP A 113 -12.31 10.42 -6.29
N PHE A 114 -13.51 10.83 -5.90
CA PHE A 114 -14.50 9.97 -5.25
C PHE A 114 -15.64 9.50 -6.14
N ALA A 115 -15.54 9.69 -7.47
CA ALA A 115 -16.57 9.32 -8.44
C ALA A 115 -16.98 7.83 -8.39
N ARG A 116 -16.14 6.97 -7.79
CA ARG A 116 -16.31 5.52 -7.74
C ARG A 116 -16.42 4.98 -6.31
N GLY A 117 -16.57 5.86 -5.33
CA GLY A 117 -16.75 5.53 -3.91
C GLY A 117 -15.91 6.41 -2.99
N PRO A 118 -16.14 6.33 -1.67
CA PRO A 118 -15.47 7.16 -0.66
C PRO A 118 -13.98 6.85 -0.45
N VAL A 119 -13.45 5.78 -1.05
CA VAL A 119 -12.03 5.44 -1.07
C VAL A 119 -11.50 5.50 -2.49
N ALA A 120 -10.55 6.42 -2.71
CA ALA A 120 -9.79 6.54 -3.94
C ALA A 120 -8.39 5.96 -3.71
N VAL A 121 -7.98 4.98 -4.52
CA VAL A 121 -6.70 4.29 -4.32
C VAL A 121 -5.91 4.24 -5.63
N SER A 122 -4.60 4.36 -5.55
CA SER A 122 -3.65 3.96 -6.59
C SER A 122 -2.91 2.72 -6.10
N ILE A 123 -2.84 1.71 -6.96
CA ILE A 123 -2.18 0.43 -6.72
C ILE A 123 -1.05 0.32 -7.73
N ALA A 124 0.17 0.24 -7.23
CA ALA A 124 1.36 0.11 -8.05
C ALA A 124 2.26 -0.98 -7.48
N ALA A 125 3.16 -1.50 -8.32
CA ALA A 125 4.07 -2.56 -7.89
C ALA A 125 5.48 -2.31 -8.43
N ARG A 126 6.46 -2.35 -7.54
CA ARG A 126 7.88 -2.18 -7.86
C ARG A 126 8.50 -3.53 -8.17
N GLN A 127 9.33 -3.61 -9.20
CA GLN A 127 10.19 -4.77 -9.46
C GLN A 127 11.58 -4.53 -8.87
N ALA A 128 12.23 -5.60 -8.40
CA ALA A 128 13.59 -5.47 -7.87
C ALA A 128 14.58 -5.23 -9.03
N HIS A 129 15.49 -4.27 -8.85
CA HIS A 129 16.52 -3.96 -9.85
C HIS A 129 17.34 -5.21 -10.20
N GLY A 130 17.39 -5.58 -11.48
CA GLY A 130 18.07 -6.79 -11.95
C GLY A 130 17.30 -8.11 -11.74
N GLN A 131 16.10 -8.09 -11.14
CA GLN A 131 15.21 -9.25 -11.04
C GLN A 131 13.92 -9.00 -11.82
N THR A 132 13.92 -9.44 -13.06
CA THR A 132 12.87 -9.14 -14.05
C THR A 132 11.53 -9.84 -13.79
N VAL A 133 11.47 -10.78 -12.85
CA VAL A 133 10.28 -11.63 -12.58
C VAL A 133 9.74 -11.53 -11.15
N ASN A 134 10.42 -10.79 -10.26
CA ASN A 134 10.05 -10.70 -8.85
C ASN A 134 9.59 -9.30 -8.49
N TRP A 135 8.48 -9.22 -7.76
CA TRP A 135 8.04 -7.98 -7.14
C TRP A 135 8.87 -7.70 -5.90
N GLN A 136 9.35 -6.46 -5.80
CA GLN A 136 9.99 -5.94 -4.60
C GLN A 136 8.94 -5.39 -3.64
N ASN A 137 7.97 -4.63 -4.15
CA ASN A 137 6.95 -3.99 -3.33
C ASN A 137 5.61 -3.94 -4.05
N VAL A 138 4.53 -3.98 -3.28
CA VAL A 138 3.21 -3.50 -3.73
C VAL A 138 2.89 -2.26 -2.91
N VAL A 139 2.56 -1.17 -3.58
CA VAL A 139 2.32 0.15 -3.01
C VAL A 139 0.85 0.49 -3.19
N LEU A 140 0.15 0.72 -2.08
CA LEU A 140 -1.20 1.24 -2.05
C LEU A 140 -1.12 2.66 -1.50
N SER A 141 -1.67 3.61 -2.24
CA SER A 141 -1.68 5.01 -1.84
C SER A 141 -2.99 5.64 -2.23
N GLY A 142 -3.44 6.66 -1.52
CA GLY A 142 -4.68 7.31 -1.92
C GLY A 142 -5.25 8.28 -0.91
N LEU A 143 -6.54 8.51 -1.06
CA LEU A 143 -7.34 9.45 -0.31
C LEU A 143 -8.66 8.77 0.10
N VAL A 144 -9.12 9.11 1.29
CA VAL A 144 -10.39 8.67 1.85
C VAL A 144 -11.27 9.89 2.14
N ASP A 145 -12.55 9.80 1.80
CA ASP A 145 -13.57 10.73 2.27
C ASP A 145 -13.90 10.43 3.74
N LEU A 146 -13.29 11.21 4.63
CA LEU A 146 -13.41 11.07 6.08
C LEU A 146 -14.83 11.34 6.62
N SER A 147 -15.75 11.86 5.80
CA SER A 147 -17.16 11.98 6.19
C SER A 147 -17.91 10.64 6.15
N HIS A 148 -17.39 9.66 5.39
CA HIS A 148 -18.02 8.36 5.22
C HIS A 148 -17.18 7.21 5.80
N VAL A 149 -15.85 7.28 5.68
CA VAL A 149 -14.94 6.21 6.09
C VAL A 149 -14.12 6.65 7.28
N GLN A 150 -14.20 5.89 8.36
CA GLN A 150 -13.43 6.12 9.59
C GLN A 150 -12.23 5.19 9.72
N LYS A 151 -12.25 4.06 9.03
CA LYS A 151 -11.19 3.06 9.11
C LYS A 151 -10.95 2.39 7.77
N LEU A 152 -9.67 2.16 7.47
CA LEU A 152 -9.22 1.49 6.26
C LEU A 152 -8.46 0.22 6.65
N GLU A 153 -8.93 -0.95 6.23
CA GLU A 153 -8.25 -2.23 6.48
C GLU A 153 -7.72 -2.83 5.17
N LEU A 154 -6.51 -3.37 5.23
CA LEU A 154 -5.93 -4.18 4.17
C LEU A 154 -5.94 -5.65 4.59
N VAL A 155 -6.64 -6.46 3.80
CA VAL A 155 -6.66 -7.91 3.89
C VAL A 155 -5.58 -8.44 2.96
N SER A 156 -4.74 -9.34 3.46
CA SER A 156 -3.74 -10.05 2.67
C SER A 156 -4.22 -11.44 2.26
N THR A 157 -3.52 -12.08 1.32
CA THR A 157 -3.81 -13.45 0.83
C THR A 157 -3.60 -14.55 1.88
N ASP A 158 -2.93 -14.27 2.99
CA ASP A 158 -2.86 -15.15 4.17
C ASP A 158 -4.01 -14.89 5.17
N CYS A 159 -4.97 -14.04 4.79
CA CYS A 159 -6.11 -13.60 5.59
C CYS A 159 -5.77 -12.82 6.84
N SER A 160 -4.52 -12.40 6.98
CA SER A 160 -4.19 -11.36 7.93
C SER A 160 -4.87 -10.06 7.51
N LYS A 161 -5.32 -9.31 8.52
CA LYS A 161 -5.84 -7.96 8.36
C LYS A 161 -4.91 -7.00 9.09
N ARG A 162 -4.65 -5.86 8.48
CA ARG A 162 -4.00 -4.73 9.14
C ARG A 162 -4.74 -3.46 8.84
N GLU A 163 -4.83 -2.59 9.83
CA GLU A 163 -5.32 -1.25 9.64
C GLU A 163 -4.26 -0.42 8.90
N ILE A 164 -4.70 0.35 7.91
CA ILE A 164 -3.89 1.36 7.25
C ILE A 164 -4.17 2.69 7.93
N ARG A 165 -3.09 3.34 8.37
CA ARG A 165 -3.17 4.66 9.00
C ARG A 165 -3.59 5.72 7.97
N LEU A 166 -4.68 6.42 8.31
CA LEU A 166 -5.09 7.66 7.65
C LEU A 166 -4.45 8.85 8.36
N ASP A 167 -4.09 9.90 7.61
CA ASP A 167 -3.81 11.21 8.21
C ASP A 167 -5.07 12.08 8.29
N SER A 168 -4.93 13.29 8.84
CA SER A 168 -6.05 14.22 9.03
C SER A 168 -6.67 14.72 7.73
N GLY A 169 -5.98 14.59 6.59
CA GLY A 169 -6.50 14.90 5.27
C GLY A 169 -7.13 13.69 4.57
N GLY A 170 -7.14 12.52 5.21
CA GLY A 170 -7.63 11.27 4.64
C GLY A 170 -6.62 10.56 3.75
N PHE A 171 -5.35 11.03 3.68
CA PHE A 171 -4.34 10.35 2.88
C PHE A 171 -3.83 9.11 3.58
N PHE A 172 -3.51 8.10 2.79
CA PHE A 172 -2.99 6.82 3.30
C PHE A 172 -1.93 6.25 2.38
N LEU A 173 -0.93 5.60 2.99
CA LEU A 173 0.15 4.92 2.29
C LEU A 173 0.43 3.59 2.96
N ASP A 174 0.35 2.50 2.21
CA ASP A 174 0.79 1.18 2.61
C ASP A 174 1.77 0.63 1.58
N VAL A 175 2.88 0.07 2.06
CA VAL A 175 3.91 -0.54 1.22
C VAL A 175 4.13 -1.96 1.71
N THR A 176 3.66 -2.93 0.95
CA THR A 176 3.91 -4.35 1.22
C THR A 176 5.38 -4.63 0.90
N SER A 177 6.11 -5.15 1.89
CA SER A 177 7.56 -5.39 1.81
C SER A 177 7.90 -6.62 0.96
N PRO A 178 9.13 -6.74 0.45
CA PRO A 178 9.56 -7.93 -0.29
C PRO A 178 9.46 -9.21 0.55
N GLY A 179 9.74 -9.11 1.85
CA GLY A 179 9.65 -10.25 2.78
C GLY A 179 8.22 -10.76 2.94
N SER A 180 7.24 -9.85 3.04
CA SER A 180 5.81 -10.19 3.12
C SER A 180 5.33 -10.87 1.84
N ILE A 181 5.72 -10.32 0.68
CA ILE A 181 5.45 -10.88 -0.65
C ILE A 181 6.03 -12.29 -0.77
N ALA A 182 7.29 -12.48 -0.38
CA ALA A 182 7.97 -13.78 -0.43
C ALA A 182 7.34 -14.83 0.51
N GLN A 183 6.72 -14.40 1.61
CA GLN A 183 5.98 -15.25 2.55
C GLN A 183 4.54 -15.54 2.10
N GLY A 184 4.11 -15.00 0.96
CA GLY A 184 2.76 -15.19 0.44
C GLY A 184 1.70 -14.29 1.08
N ALA A 185 2.09 -13.24 1.79
CA ALA A 185 1.18 -12.24 2.38
C ALA A 185 0.98 -11.04 1.43
N TRP A 186 0.47 -11.32 0.23
CA TRP A 186 0.17 -10.31 -0.78
C TRP A 186 -1.06 -9.51 -0.42
N PRO A 187 -1.12 -8.20 -0.74
CA PRO A 187 -2.34 -7.45 -0.55
C PRO A 187 -3.43 -7.99 -1.46
N TYR A 188 -4.62 -8.21 -0.89
CA TYR A 188 -5.75 -8.85 -1.55
C TYR A 188 -6.96 -7.93 -1.63
N GLN A 189 -7.36 -7.30 -0.53
CA GLN A 189 -8.55 -6.45 -0.49
C GLN A 189 -8.35 -5.24 0.42
N LEU A 190 -8.82 -4.09 -0.03
CA LEU A 190 -8.92 -2.88 0.77
C LEU A 190 -10.39 -2.68 1.17
N LEU A 191 -10.63 -2.48 2.47
CA LEU A 191 -11.96 -2.33 3.05
C LEU A 191 -12.08 -0.94 3.69
N GLY A 192 -13.02 -0.13 3.23
CA GLY A 192 -13.42 1.11 3.87
C GLY A 192 -14.58 0.85 4.83
N GLU A 193 -14.39 1.17 6.11
CA GLU A 193 -15.37 0.99 7.18
C GLU A 193 -15.88 2.35 7.67
N ASP A 194 -17.18 2.44 7.96
CA ASP A 194 -17.79 3.61 8.60
C ASP A 194 -17.60 3.60 10.13
N GLU A 195 -18.19 4.57 10.82
CA GLU A 195 -18.11 4.70 12.29
C GLU A 195 -18.71 3.53 13.06
N THR A 196 -19.63 2.77 12.44
CA THR A 196 -20.28 1.60 13.04
C THR A 196 -19.47 0.32 12.84
N GLY A 197 -18.38 0.40 12.07
CA GLY A 197 -17.60 -0.75 11.62
C GLY A 197 -18.25 -1.51 10.47
N GLN A 198 -19.23 -0.92 9.79
CA GLN A 198 -19.79 -1.50 8.57
C GLN A 198 -18.84 -1.23 7.40
N VAL A 199 -18.53 -2.29 6.64
CA VAL A 199 -17.79 -2.15 5.38
C VAL A 199 -18.70 -1.50 4.35
N ILE A 200 -18.38 -0.27 3.95
CA ILE A 200 -19.14 0.53 2.98
C ILE A 200 -18.50 0.56 1.58
N GLN A 201 -17.24 0.15 1.47
CA GLN A 201 -16.59 -0.06 0.18
C GLN A 201 -15.57 -1.19 0.26
N ARG A 202 -15.55 -2.02 -0.78
CA ARG A 202 -14.54 -3.07 -0.99
C ARG A 202 -13.85 -2.88 -2.33
N ILE A 203 -12.54 -2.85 -2.29
CA ILE A 203 -11.69 -2.75 -3.47
C ILE A 203 -10.81 -3.99 -3.53
N ASP A 204 -10.88 -4.73 -4.64
CA ASP A 204 -9.93 -5.81 -4.88
C ASP A 204 -8.58 -5.23 -5.26
N VAL A 205 -7.52 -5.71 -4.62
CA VAL A 205 -6.15 -5.32 -4.92
C VAL A 205 -5.60 -6.28 -5.96
N GLU A 206 -5.44 -5.78 -7.17
CA GLU A 206 -4.92 -6.54 -8.31
C GLU A 206 -3.63 -5.86 -8.80
N PRO A 207 -2.47 -6.17 -8.18
CA PRO A 207 -1.21 -5.63 -8.66
C PRO A 207 -0.92 -6.15 -10.06
N GLU A 208 -0.32 -5.32 -10.91
CA GLU A 208 0.01 -5.75 -12.27
C GLU A 208 1.15 -6.78 -12.27
N PRO A 209 1.14 -7.74 -13.21
CA PRO A 209 2.28 -8.61 -13.45
C PRO A 209 3.51 -7.79 -13.84
N PRO A 210 4.74 -8.32 -13.66
CA PRO A 210 5.93 -7.59 -14.03
C PRO A 210 5.94 -7.33 -15.54
N ASP A 211 6.01 -6.07 -15.96
CA ASP A 211 6.03 -5.68 -17.38
C ASP A 211 7.42 -5.83 -18.04
N THR A 212 8.08 -6.97 -17.82
CA THR A 212 9.34 -7.29 -18.50
C THR A 212 9.12 -8.37 -19.56
N ALA A 213 9.93 -8.35 -20.62
CA ALA A 213 9.89 -9.39 -21.64
C ALA A 213 10.10 -10.79 -21.04
N GLN A 214 10.97 -10.90 -20.04
CA GLN A 214 11.27 -12.15 -19.34
C GLN A 214 10.07 -12.65 -18.53
N ALA A 215 9.39 -11.78 -17.79
CA ALA A 215 8.18 -12.14 -17.04
C ALA A 215 7.04 -12.58 -17.97
N ARG A 216 6.88 -11.91 -19.11
CA ARG A 216 5.92 -12.32 -20.14
C ARG A 216 6.23 -13.71 -20.71
N VAL A 217 7.49 -13.99 -21.05
CA VAL A 217 7.91 -15.31 -21.55
C VAL A 217 7.74 -16.40 -20.50
N ALA A 218 8.05 -16.11 -19.24
CA ALA A 218 7.90 -17.05 -18.13
C ALA A 218 6.44 -17.23 -17.67
N GLY A 219 5.48 -16.49 -18.25
CA GLY A 219 4.07 -16.58 -17.90
C GLY A 219 3.76 -16.13 -16.47
N ILE A 220 4.57 -15.25 -15.89
CA ILE A 220 4.38 -14.77 -14.52
C ILE A 220 3.05 -14.02 -14.43
N GLN A 221 2.17 -14.51 -13.56
CA GLN A 221 0.89 -13.88 -13.26
C GLN A 221 0.96 -13.23 -11.88
N ALA A 222 0.28 -12.09 -11.72
CA ALA A 222 0.00 -11.58 -10.40
C ALA A 222 -0.84 -12.61 -9.60
N PRO A 223 -0.69 -12.68 -8.28
CA PRO A 223 -1.50 -13.58 -7.46
C PRO A 223 -3.00 -13.29 -7.69
N ALA A 224 -3.75 -14.34 -8.02
CA ALA A 224 -5.19 -14.20 -8.20
C ALA A 224 -5.87 -14.03 -6.83
N ALA A 225 -6.70 -12.99 -6.74
CA ALA A 225 -7.47 -12.63 -5.56
C ALA A 225 -8.44 -13.76 -5.07
N ARG A 226 -8.84 -14.68 -5.96
CA ARG A 226 -10.15 -15.35 -5.88
C ARG A 226 -10.37 -16.46 -4.84
N ALA A 227 -9.43 -16.80 -3.96
CA ALA A 227 -9.62 -17.96 -3.06
C ALA A 227 -8.98 -17.88 -1.67
N ALA A 228 -8.39 -16.75 -1.28
CA ALA A 228 -7.58 -16.72 -0.06
C ALA A 228 -8.42 -16.80 1.23
N CYS A 229 -9.50 -16.02 1.31
CA CYS A 229 -10.19 -15.74 2.58
C CYS A 229 -11.70 -15.91 2.42
N THR A 230 -12.15 -17.16 2.48
CA THR A 230 -13.57 -17.54 2.60
C THR A 230 -13.93 -17.87 4.04
#